data_AF-A0A7M4AQ52-F1
#
_entry.id   AF-A0A7M4AQ52-F1
#
_cell.length_a   1.000
_cell.length_b   1.000
_cell.length_c   1.000
_cell.angle_alpha   90.00
_cell.angle_beta   90.00
_cell.angle_gamma   90.00
#
_symmetry.space_group_name_H-M   'P 1'
#
loop_
_entity.id
_entity.type
_entity.pdbx_description
1 polymer ?
#
loop_
_entity_poly.entity_id
_entity_poly.type
_entity_poly.pdbx_seq_one_letter_code
_entity_poly.pdbx_strand_id
1 'polypeptide(L)'
;GYIFGGNQRNQRIAMTAPVHMWAEDGAHWMAFTMPSSLSMEQLPAPNDEGVLLVSNLAGHFAVLTFSGRSHPEKVAKKSQRLLDAVKA
;
A
#
# COMPACT_ATOMS: atom_id res chain seq x y z
N GLY A 1 4.33 11.84 10.52
CA GLY A 1 4.10 10.96 9.34
C GLY A 1 3.60 11.78 8.17
N TYR A 2 3.92 11.38 6.94
CA TYR A 2 3.68 12.14 5.70
C TYR A 2 2.26 12.72 5.57
N ILE A 3 1.22 11.90 5.69
CA ILE A 3 -0.19 12.32 5.53
C ILE A 3 -0.74 13.19 6.67
N PHE A 4 -0.04 13.29 7.80
CA PHE A 4 -0.47 14.06 8.97
C PHE A 4 0.22 15.42 9.09
N GLY A 5 0.80 15.92 8.00
CA GLY A 5 1.56 17.18 7.97
C GLY A 5 3.08 16.99 7.96
N GLY A 6 3.60 15.76 7.90
CA GLY A 6 5.03 15.47 7.76
C GLY A 6 5.54 15.62 6.33
N ASN A 7 5.19 16.72 5.67
CA ASN A 7 5.54 17.05 4.29
C ASN A 7 5.83 18.55 4.17
N GLN A 8 6.44 18.98 3.08
CA GLN A 8 6.97 20.34 2.94
C GLN A 8 5.90 21.44 3.00
N ARG A 9 4.62 21.09 2.83
CA ARG A 9 3.50 22.03 2.90
C ARG A 9 2.75 21.98 4.23
N ASN A 10 3.21 21.18 5.20
CA ASN A 10 2.48 20.88 6.45
C ASN A 10 1.02 20.45 6.21
N GLN A 11 0.76 19.86 5.05
CA GLN A 11 -0.59 19.56 4.60
C GLN A 11 -1.08 18.26 5.24
N ARG A 12 -2.31 18.26 5.75
CA ARG A 12 -3.01 17.02 6.13
C ARG A 12 -3.69 16.42 4.91
N ILE A 13 -3.43 15.16 4.64
CA ILE A 13 -4.00 14.38 3.54
C ILE A 13 -4.91 13.33 4.17
N ALA A 14 -6.12 13.16 3.61
CA ALA A 14 -7.08 12.20 4.13
C ALA A 14 -6.53 10.77 4.06
N MET A 15 -6.73 10.00 5.14
CA MET A 15 -6.45 8.56 5.13
C MET A 15 -7.40 7.85 4.16
N THR A 16 -6.91 6.81 3.51
CA THR A 16 -7.69 5.94 2.64
C THR A 16 -7.49 4.48 3.04
N ALA A 17 -8.32 3.61 2.46
CA ALA A 17 -8.12 2.18 2.48
C ALA A 17 -8.02 1.68 1.03
N PRO A 18 -7.29 0.58 0.76
CA PRO A 18 -6.53 -0.24 1.71
C PRO A 18 -5.14 0.33 2.05
N VAL A 19 -4.53 -0.23 3.10
CA VAL A 19 -3.08 -0.10 3.38
C VAL A 19 -2.42 -1.41 2.96
N HIS A 20 -1.36 -1.31 2.15
CA HIS A 20 -0.57 -2.45 1.71
C HIS A 20 0.62 -2.63 2.64
N MET A 21 0.95 -3.87 2.99
CA MET A 21 2.13 -4.20 3.78
C MET A 21 2.77 -5.46 3.18
N TRP A 22 4.09 -5.45 3.04
CA TRP A 22 4.86 -6.60 2.56
C TRP A 22 6.25 -6.63 3.19
N ALA A 23 6.94 -7.75 3.04
CA ALA A 23 8.34 -7.87 3.40
C ALA A 23 9.15 -8.15 2.13
N GLU A 24 10.26 -7.44 1.97
CA GLU A 24 11.15 -7.53 0.80
C GLU A 24 12.58 -7.18 1.26
N ASP A 25 13.56 -7.97 0.82
CA ASP A 25 14.98 -7.79 1.15
C ASP A 25 15.28 -7.63 2.66
N GLY A 26 14.52 -8.35 3.51
CA GLY A 26 14.66 -8.28 4.96
C GLY A 26 14.07 -7.02 5.61
N ALA A 27 13.47 -6.13 4.82
CA ALA A 27 12.75 -4.94 5.29
C ALA A 27 11.23 -5.14 5.26
N HIS A 28 10.53 -4.44 6.15
CA HIS A 28 9.07 -4.36 6.15
C HIS A 28 8.62 -3.05 5.51
N TRP A 29 7.85 -3.17 4.44
CA TRP A 29 7.32 -2.04 3.69
C TRP A 29 5.83 -1.85 3.97
N MET A 30 5.41 -0.59 3.93
CA MET A 30 4.02 -0.19 4.09
C MET A 30 3.70 0.91 3.08
N ALA A 31 2.64 0.73 2.31
CA ALA A 31 2.17 1.72 1.35
C ALA A 31 0.74 2.17 1.66
N PHE A 32 0.56 3.48 1.67
CA PHE A 32 -0.72 4.14 1.85
C PHE A 32 -1.22 4.63 0.49
N THR A 33 -2.49 4.35 0.19
CA THR A 33 -3.10 4.80 -1.05
C THR A 33 -3.44 6.29 -0.94
N MET A 34 -3.09 7.10 -1.94
CA MET A 34 -3.48 8.51 -1.95
C MET A 34 -4.94 8.66 -2.39
N PRO A 35 -5.68 9.66 -1.88
CA PRO A 35 -7.02 9.98 -2.37
C PRO A 35 -7.03 10.21 -3.89
N SER A 36 -8.00 9.66 -4.60
CA SER A 36 -8.11 9.77 -6.06
C SER A 36 -8.29 11.20 -6.58
N SER A 37 -8.65 12.15 -5.71
CA SER A 37 -8.74 13.58 -6.03
C SER A 37 -7.38 14.28 -6.13
N LEU A 38 -6.29 13.62 -5.74
CA LEU A 38 -4.93 14.15 -5.80
C LEU A 38 -4.13 13.42 -6.87
N SER A 39 -3.53 14.20 -7.78
CA SER A 39 -2.50 13.75 -8.73
C SER A 39 -1.10 13.78 -8.09
N MET A 40 -0.14 13.10 -8.72
CA MET A 40 1.24 13.04 -8.23
C MET A 40 1.87 14.43 -8.08
N GLU A 41 1.58 15.35 -9.00
CA GLU A 41 2.12 16.72 -9.02
C GLU A 41 1.55 17.58 -7.87
N GLN A 42 0.35 17.24 -7.40
CA GLN A 42 -0.30 17.92 -6.30
C GLN A 42 0.24 17.47 -4.94
N LEU A 43 0.88 16.30 -4.85
CA LEU A 43 1.41 15.76 -3.62
C LEU A 43 2.62 16.59 -3.13
N PRO A 44 2.63 17.03 -1.86
CA PRO A 44 3.79 17.73 -1.31
C PRO A 44 4.98 16.77 -1.15
N ALA A 45 6.21 17.26 -1.31
CA ALA A 45 7.38 16.44 -1.05
C ALA A 45 7.43 16.01 0.44
N PRO A 46 7.86 14.78 0.76
CA PRO A 46 8.04 14.34 2.13
C PRO A 46 9.17 15.10 2.85
N ASN A 47 9.07 15.20 4.18
CA ASN A 47 10.18 15.71 5.00
C ASN A 47 11.14 14.59 5.43
N ASP A 48 10.73 13.34 5.28
CA ASP A 48 11.45 12.13 5.71
C ASP A 48 11.91 11.39 4.45
N GLU A 49 13.22 11.15 4.33
CA GLU A 49 13.83 10.47 3.19
C GLU A 49 13.42 8.99 3.09
N GLY A 50 12.93 8.39 4.19
CA GLY A 50 12.36 7.04 4.19
C GLY A 50 10.96 6.94 3.57
N VAL A 51 10.36 8.07 3.17
CA VAL A 51 9.04 8.11 2.52
C VAL A 51 9.21 8.37 1.04
N LEU A 52 8.70 7.44 0.22
CA LEU A 52 8.74 7.53 -1.23
C LEU A 52 7.34 7.74 -1.79
N LEU A 53 7.23 8.62 -2.79
CA LEU A 53 6.02 8.78 -3.59
C LEU A 53 6.18 7.96 -4.88
N VAL A 54 5.33 6.95 -5.04
CA VAL A 54 5.41 6.00 -6.16
C VAL A 54 4.13 6.05 -6.99
N SER A 55 4.28 6.12 -8.31
CA SER A 55 3.17 5.89 -9.23
C SER A 55 3.00 4.38 -9.43
N ASN A 56 1.78 3.88 -9.22
CA ASN A 56 1.46 2.51 -9.55
C ASN A 56 0.96 2.42 -10.99
N LEU A 57 1.47 1.43 -11.72
CA LEU A 57 0.96 1.09 -13.04
C LEU A 57 -0.45 0.50 -12.91
N ALA A 58 -1.37 0.99 -13.73
CA ALA A 58 -2.69 0.37 -13.85
C ALA A 58 -2.52 -1.09 -14.30
N GLY A 59 -3.11 -2.01 -13.56
CA GLY A 59 -2.96 -3.45 -13.79
C GLY A 59 -4.16 -4.22 -13.31
N HIS A 60 -4.29 -5.45 -13.83
CA HIS A 60 -5.28 -6.40 -13.35
C HIS A 60 -4.67 -7.24 -12.24
N PHE A 61 -5.41 -7.38 -11.14
CA PHE A 61 -4.97 -8.16 -9.99
C PHE A 61 -6.02 -9.23 -9.67
N ALA A 62 -5.57 -10.44 -9.40
CA ALA A 62 -6.40 -11.45 -8.78
C ALA A 62 -6.47 -11.18 -7.27
N VAL A 63 -7.67 -11.25 -6.68
CA VAL A 63 -7.88 -10.91 -5.27
C VAL A 63 -8.68 -12.02 -4.59
N LEU A 64 -8.20 -12.46 -3.42
CA LEU A 64 -8.92 -13.38 -2.54
C LEU A 64 -9.12 -12.76 -1.17
N THR A 65 -10.36 -12.46 -0.81
CA THR A 65 -10.70 -11.94 0.52
C THR A 65 -10.82 -13.08 1.54
N PHE A 66 -10.49 -12.79 2.80
CA PHE A 66 -10.66 -13.71 3.91
C PHE A 66 -10.94 -12.96 5.21
N SER A 67 -11.62 -13.63 6.15
CA SER A 67 -11.99 -13.05 7.45
C SER A 67 -10.95 -13.34 8.56
N GLY A 68 -11.04 -12.54 9.62
CA GLY A 68 -10.18 -12.61 10.80
C GLY A 68 -8.80 -11.97 10.58
N ARG A 69 -7.92 -12.12 11.58
CA ARG A 69 -6.58 -11.51 11.56
C ARG A 69 -5.68 -12.07 10.46
N SER A 70 -4.86 -11.20 9.89
CA SER A 70 -3.82 -11.52 8.90
C SER A 70 -2.54 -11.96 9.61
N HIS A 71 -2.43 -13.26 9.91
CA HIS A 71 -1.18 -13.89 10.34
C HIS A 71 -0.37 -14.40 9.13
N PRO A 72 0.98 -14.39 9.18
CA PRO A 72 1.82 -14.80 8.05
C PRO A 72 1.45 -16.17 7.46
N GLU A 73 1.20 -17.16 8.29
CA GLU A 73 0.78 -18.50 7.85
C GLU A 73 -0.56 -18.50 7.11
N LYS A 74 -1.54 -17.72 7.59
CA LYS A 74 -2.84 -17.59 6.93
C LYS A 74 -2.68 -16.88 5.59
N VAL A 75 -1.88 -15.81 5.53
CA VAL A 75 -1.59 -15.09 4.30
C VAL A 75 -0.95 -16.03 3.28
N ALA A 76 0.10 -16.77 3.66
CA ALA A 76 0.77 -17.73 2.78
C ALA A 76 -0.22 -18.78 2.22
N LYS A 77 -1.06 -19.37 3.09
CA LYS A 77 -2.09 -20.35 2.68
C LYS A 77 -3.11 -19.76 1.70
N LYS A 78 -3.54 -18.51 1.92
CA LYS A 78 -4.51 -17.83 1.05
C LYS A 78 -3.89 -17.41 -0.28
N SER A 79 -2.64 -16.96 -0.28
CA SER A 79 -1.89 -16.63 -1.49
C SER A 79 -1.68 -17.85 -2.38
N GLN A 80 -1.32 -19.01 -1.81
CA GLN A 80 -1.19 -20.25 -2.59
C GLN A 80 -2.52 -20.64 -3.24
N ARG A 81 -3.62 -20.60 -2.48
CA ARG A 81 -4.96 -20.88 -3.02
C ARG A 81 -5.36 -19.94 -4.17
N LEU A 82 -5.00 -18.66 -4.08
CA LEU A 82 -5.26 -17.70 -5.15
C LEU A 82 -4.43 -18.03 -6.40
N LEU A 83 -3.14 -18.36 -6.23
CA LEU A 83 -2.28 -18.77 -7.34
C LEU A 83 -2.81 -20.02 -8.04
N ASP A 84 -3.26 -21.02 -7.29
CA ASP A 84 -3.82 -22.24 -7.86
C ASP A 84 -5.11 -21.95 -8.66
N ALA A 85 -5.96 -21.04 -8.17
CA ALA A 85 -7.20 -20.65 -8.82
C ALA A 85 -7.01 -19.82 -10.10
N VAL A 86 -5.90 -19.07 -10.22
CA VAL A 86 -5.59 -18.25 -11.40
C VAL A 86 -4.90 -19.07 -12.50
N LYS A 87 -4.23 -20.17 -12.13
CA LYS A 87 -3.54 -21.07 -13.09
C LYS A 87 -4.46 -22.11 -13.73
N ALA A 88 -5.61 -22.39 -13.11
CA ALA A 88 -6.63 -23.30 -13.61
C ALA A 88 -7.47 -22.64 -14.72
#